data_AF-A0A376TDJ3-F1
#
_entry.id   AF-A0A376TDJ3-F1
#
_cell.length_a   1.000
_cell.length_b   1.000
_cell.length_c   1.000
_cell.angle_alpha   90.00
_cell.angle_beta   90.00
_cell.angle_gamma   90.00
#
_symmetry.space_group_name_H-M   'P 1'
#
loop_
_entity.id
_entity.type
_entity.pdbx_description
1 polymer ?
#
loop_
_entity_poly.entity_id
_entity_poly.type
_entity_poly.pdbx_seq_one_letter_code
_entity_poly.pdbx_strand_id
1 'polypeptide(L)'
;MIQAAANVAKALKGRGADVGITMIARSVNSMGLGIMGGGSLEEALTELETGRADAVVVLENDLHRHASATRVNAALAKAPLVMVVDHQRTAIMENAHLGTFCCQLC
;
A
#
# COMPACT_ATOMS: atom_id res chain seq x y z
N MET A 1 -0.42 -19.82 0.17
CA MET A 1 -1.41 -19.96 1.26
C MET A 1 -2.85 -19.94 0.74
N ILE A 2 -3.24 -18.96 -0.09
CA ILE A 2 -4.60 -18.90 -0.69
C ILE A 2 -4.92 -20.18 -1.49
N GLN A 3 -3.98 -20.67 -2.30
CA GLN A 3 -4.16 -21.92 -3.06
C GLN A 3 -4.45 -23.13 -2.17
N ALA A 4 -3.84 -23.19 -0.98
CA ALA A 4 -4.06 -24.29 -0.04
C ALA A 4 -5.47 -24.22 0.57
N ALA A 5 -5.91 -23.03 0.98
CA ALA A 5 -7.27 -22.80 1.46
C ALA A 5 -8.33 -23.10 0.37
N ALA A 6 -8.03 -22.74 -0.87
CA ALA A 6 -8.87 -23.05 -2.04
C ALA A 6 -9.01 -24.55 -2.28
N ASN A 7 -7.92 -25.31 -2.15
CA ASN A 7 -7.95 -26.77 -2.30
C ASN A 7 -8.78 -27.45 -1.19
N VAL A 8 -8.68 -26.96 0.05
CA VAL A 8 -9.50 -27.45 1.18
C VAL A 8 -10.99 -27.16 0.97
N ALA A 9 -11.34 -25.93 0.58
CA ALA A 9 -12.72 -25.57 0.30
C ALA A 9 -13.29 -26.38 -0.87
N LYS A 10 -12.51 -26.59 -1.94
CA LYS A 10 -12.92 -27.43 -3.08
C LYS A 10 -13.18 -28.87 -2.68
N ALA A 11 -12.33 -29.45 -1.82
CA ALA A 11 -12.52 -30.81 -1.30
C ALA A 11 -13.77 -30.93 -0.41
N LEU A 12 -14.07 -29.92 0.41
CA LEU A 12 -15.27 -29.90 1.24
C LEU A 12 -16.56 -29.70 0.43
N LYS A 13 -16.52 -28.86 -0.61
CA LYS A 13 -17.65 -28.67 -1.54
C LYS A 13 -17.98 -29.97 -2.29
N GLY A 14 -16.96 -30.73 -2.69
CA GLY A 14 -17.13 -32.05 -3.30
C GLY A 14 -17.78 -33.10 -2.37
N ARG A 15 -17.82 -32.84 -1.06
CA ARG A 15 -18.50 -33.70 -0.06
C ARG A 15 -19.91 -33.21 0.30
N GLY A 16 -20.44 -32.22 -0.44
CA GLY A 16 -21.78 -31.68 -0.23
C GLY A 16 -21.88 -30.65 0.90
N ALA A 17 -20.76 -30.21 1.48
CA ALA A 17 -20.77 -29.13 2.45
C ALA A 17 -20.92 -27.78 1.76
N ASP A 18 -21.76 -26.91 2.30
CA ASP A 18 -21.83 -25.53 1.83
C ASP A 18 -20.66 -24.74 2.42
N VAL A 19 -19.68 -24.47 1.58
CA VAL A 19 -18.42 -23.84 1.97
C VAL A 19 -18.10 -22.65 1.07
N GLY A 20 -17.64 -21.57 1.70
CA GLY A 20 -17.13 -20.36 1.09
C GLY A 20 -15.79 -19.98 1.70
N ILE A 21 -15.01 -19.18 0.97
CA ILE A 21 -13.76 -18.59 1.47
C ILE A 21 -13.99 -17.10 1.60
N THR A 22 -13.82 -16.59 2.81
CA THR A 22 -13.88 -15.15 3.07
C THR A 22 -12.47 -14.66 3.36
N MET A 23 -12.01 -13.69 2.58
CA MET A 23 -10.73 -13.02 2.79
C MET A 23 -10.93 -11.79 3.67
N ILE A 24 -10.18 -11.72 4.76
CA ILE A 24 -10.12 -10.52 5.61
C ILE A 24 -8.86 -9.75 5.18
N ALA A 25 -9.05 -8.58 4.58
CA ALA A 25 -7.93 -7.72 4.22
C ALA A 25 -7.29 -7.11 5.49
N ARG A 26 -5.96 -7.02 5.51
CA ARG A 26 -5.22 -6.51 6.69
C ARG A 26 -5.22 -4.99 6.84
N SER A 27 -5.67 -4.26 5.83
CA SER A 27 -5.84 -2.80 5.92
C SER A 27 -7.15 -2.38 5.28
N VAL A 28 -7.84 -1.45 5.96
CA VAL A 28 -8.96 -0.70 5.42
C VAL A 28 -8.54 -0.03 4.10
N ASN A 29 -9.40 -0.07 3.08
CA ASN A 29 -9.20 0.50 1.74
C ASN A 29 -8.12 -0.14 0.82
N SER A 30 -7.44 -1.23 1.23
CA SER A 30 -6.47 -1.92 0.35
C SER A 30 -7.08 -2.59 -0.87
N MET A 31 -8.26 -3.20 -0.73
CA MET A 31 -8.98 -3.74 -1.89
C MET A 31 -9.62 -2.63 -2.74
N GLY A 32 -10.01 -1.52 -2.12
CA GLY A 32 -10.58 -0.36 -2.82
C GLY A 32 -9.60 0.29 -3.78
N LEU A 33 -8.36 0.53 -3.34
CA LEU A 33 -7.28 1.06 -4.19
C LEU A 33 -6.99 0.17 -5.40
N GLY A 34 -7.01 -1.16 -5.22
CA GLY A 34 -6.84 -2.11 -6.33
C GLY A 34 -7.98 -2.08 -7.35
N ILE A 35 -9.22 -1.75 -6.92
CA ILE A 35 -10.39 -1.64 -7.80
C ILE A 35 -10.44 -0.28 -8.51
N MET A 36 -9.88 0.77 -7.91
CA MET A 36 -9.82 2.13 -8.48
C MET A 36 -8.80 2.28 -9.63
N GLY A 37 -8.02 1.23 -9.94
CA GLY A 37 -7.15 1.20 -11.13
C GLY A 37 -5.79 1.89 -10.96
N GLY A 38 -5.17 1.78 -9.79
CA GLY A 38 -3.81 2.26 -9.54
C GLY A 38 -2.71 1.27 -9.94
N GLY A 39 -1.49 1.78 -10.12
CA GLY A 39 -0.28 0.96 -10.26
C GLY A 39 0.21 0.39 -8.93
N SER A 40 1.16 -0.54 -9.01
CA SER A 40 1.84 -1.09 -7.84
C SER A 40 2.78 -0.05 -7.21
N LEU A 41 3.08 -0.23 -5.91
CA LEU A 41 4.09 0.56 -5.22
C LEU A 41 5.47 0.45 -5.91
N GLU A 42 5.79 -0.73 -6.42
CA GLU A 42 7.00 -1.01 -7.17
C GLU A 42 7.15 -0.12 -8.41
N GLU A 43 6.09 -0.05 -9.23
CA GLU A 43 6.06 0.82 -10.42
C GLU A 43 6.23 2.29 -10.02
N ALA A 44 5.49 2.75 -8.99
CA ALA A 44 5.59 4.12 -8.52
C ALA A 44 7.00 4.49 -8.03
N LEU A 45 7.67 3.60 -7.29
CA LEU A 45 9.06 3.80 -6.86
C LEU A 45 10.01 3.86 -8.06
N THR A 46 9.81 3.00 -9.07
CA THR A 46 10.62 3.01 -10.30
C THR A 46 10.41 4.29 -11.12
N GLU A 47 9.19 4.83 -11.21
CA GLU A 47 8.95 6.14 -11.87
C GLU A 47 9.75 7.26 -11.19
N LEU A 48 9.76 7.30 -9.86
CA LEU A 48 10.55 8.28 -9.09
C LEU A 48 12.06 8.06 -9.28
N GLU A 49 12.52 6.82 -9.22
CA GLU A 49 13.94 6.49 -9.39
C GLU A 49 14.46 6.84 -10.79
N THR A 50 13.62 6.74 -11.80
CA THR A 50 13.93 7.05 -13.21
C THR A 50 13.66 8.51 -13.58
N GLY A 51 13.17 9.33 -12.65
CA GLY A 51 12.86 10.75 -12.88
C GLY A 51 11.68 10.98 -13.82
N ARG A 52 10.79 9.98 -13.97
CA ARG A 52 9.57 10.08 -14.76
C ARG A 52 8.40 10.68 -13.97
N ALA A 53 8.57 10.83 -12.66
CA ALA A 53 7.65 11.54 -11.78
C ALA A 53 8.40 12.61 -10.96
N ASP A 54 7.89 13.84 -10.99
CA ASP A 54 8.50 14.99 -10.31
C ASP A 54 7.93 15.25 -8.90
N ALA A 55 6.82 14.59 -8.56
CA ALA A 55 6.15 14.76 -7.29
C ALA A 55 5.57 13.43 -6.80
N VAL A 56 5.61 13.24 -5.48
CA VAL A 56 4.96 12.12 -4.81
C VAL A 56 4.08 12.64 -3.68
N VAL A 57 2.87 12.09 -3.60
CA VAL A 57 1.93 12.31 -2.50
C VAL A 57 1.70 10.98 -1.80
N VAL A 58 2.02 10.92 -0.51
CA VAL A 58 1.78 9.75 0.35
C VAL A 58 0.60 10.07 1.25
N LEU A 59 -0.48 9.31 1.14
CA LEU A 59 -1.71 9.49 1.94
C LEU A 59 -1.90 8.31 2.89
N GLU A 60 -1.91 8.57 4.20
CA GLU A 60 -2.22 7.63 5.29
C GLU A 60 -1.51 6.27 5.17
N ASN A 61 -0.27 6.27 4.68
CA ASN A 61 0.46 5.05 4.35
C ASN A 61 1.94 5.14 4.74
N ASP A 62 2.40 4.17 5.53
CA ASP A 62 3.81 4.00 5.85
C ASP A 62 4.47 3.03 4.85
N LEU A 63 5.15 3.59 3.85
CA LEU A 63 5.80 2.82 2.79
C LEU A 63 6.88 1.86 3.32
N HIS A 64 7.47 2.13 4.48
CA HIS A 64 8.49 1.27 5.08
C HIS A 64 7.92 -0.08 5.54
N ARG A 65 6.59 -0.20 5.67
CA ARG A 65 5.91 -1.48 5.94
C ARG A 65 5.82 -2.39 4.72
N HIS A 66 6.00 -1.81 3.52
CA HIS A 66 5.73 -2.48 2.25
C HIS A 66 6.97 -2.61 1.36
N ALA A 67 8.00 -1.79 1.57
CA ALA A 67 9.27 -1.82 0.85
C ALA A 67 10.45 -1.52 1.79
N SER A 68 11.67 -1.86 1.36
CA SER A 68 12.87 -1.60 2.17
C SER A 68 13.08 -0.09 2.37
N ALA A 69 13.46 0.31 3.58
CA ALA A 69 13.70 1.71 3.91
C ALA A 69 14.77 2.35 3.01
N THR A 70 15.81 1.59 2.66
CA THR A 70 16.87 2.04 1.74
C THR A 70 16.29 2.45 0.38
N ARG A 71 15.39 1.65 -0.19
CA ARG A 71 14.84 1.93 -1.52
C ARG A 71 13.83 3.08 -1.47
N VAL A 72 12.94 3.08 -0.47
CA VAL A 72 11.97 4.16 -0.26
C VAL A 72 12.70 5.49 -0.14
N ASN A 73 13.73 5.56 0.72
CA ASN A 73 14.50 6.80 0.91
C ASN A 73 15.23 7.21 -0.37
N ALA A 74 15.80 6.27 -1.13
CA ALA A 74 16.48 6.57 -2.38
C ALA A 74 15.52 7.11 -3.47
N ALA A 75 14.30 6.60 -3.54
CA ALA A 75 13.26 7.07 -4.45
C ALA A 75 12.75 8.46 -4.03
N LEU A 76 12.47 8.67 -2.74
CA LEU A 76 12.00 9.96 -2.21
C LEU A 76 13.05 11.07 -2.36
N ALA A 77 14.34 10.76 -2.17
CA ALA A 77 15.42 11.72 -2.33
C ALA A 77 15.58 12.26 -3.78
N LYS A 78 15.04 11.52 -4.77
CA LYS A 78 15.05 11.94 -6.18
C LYS A 78 13.83 12.76 -6.55
N ALA A 79 12.78 12.77 -5.73
CA ALA A 79 11.56 13.50 -6.00
C ALA A 79 11.72 14.99 -5.63
N PRO A 80 11.59 15.92 -6.59
CA PRO A 80 11.60 17.36 -6.30
C PRO A 80 10.56 17.79 -5.26
N LEU A 81 9.42 17.09 -5.20
CA LEU A 81 8.36 17.35 -4.22
C LEU A 81 7.88 16.06 -3.56
N VAL A 82 7.86 16.07 -2.22
CA VAL A 82 7.36 14.95 -1.39
C VAL A 82 6.34 15.53 -0.42
N MET A 83 5.07 15.19 -0.62
CA MET A 83 3.97 15.56 0.27
C MET A 83 3.52 14.33 1.03
N VAL A 84 3.48 14.42 2.36
CA VAL A 84 2.95 13.37 3.22
C VAL A 84 1.73 13.92 3.95
N VAL A 85 0.60 13.26 3.74
CA VAL A 85 -0.64 13.48 4.48
C VAL A 85 -0.87 12.24 5.32
N ASP A 86 -0.57 12.31 6.60
CA ASP A 86 -0.72 11.17 7.50
C ASP A 86 -1.43 11.64 8.78
N HIS A 87 -2.14 10.74 9.43
CA HIS A 87 -2.73 10.99 10.74
C HIS A 87 -1.74 10.71 11.88
N GLN A 88 -0.79 9.79 11.67
CA GLN A 88 0.30 9.53 12.63
C GLN A 88 1.60 10.15 12.15
N ARG A 89 2.42 10.56 13.12
CA ARG A 89 3.81 10.91 12.82
C ARG A 89 4.62 9.65 12.61
N THR A 90 4.73 9.22 11.36
CA THR A 90 5.50 8.05 10.93
C THR A 90 6.89 8.49 10.40
N ALA A 91 7.83 7.56 10.29
CA ALA A 91 9.20 7.84 9.85
C ALA A 91 9.26 8.46 8.43
N ILE A 92 8.23 8.25 7.61
CA ILE A 92 8.15 8.81 6.26
C ILE A 92 8.01 10.34 6.27
N MET A 93 7.49 10.92 7.36
CA MET A 93 7.43 12.38 7.54
C MET A 93 8.82 13.03 7.55
N GLU A 94 9.88 12.29 7.91
CA GLU A 94 11.25 12.81 7.89
C GLU A 94 11.76 13.10 6.47
N ASN A 95 11.17 12.44 5.47
CA ASN A 95 11.48 12.64 4.06
C ASN A 95 10.50 13.61 3.36
N ALA A 96 9.55 14.20 4.10
CA ALA A 96 8.53 15.07 3.53
C ALA A 96 9.01 16.52 3.42
N HIS A 97 8.77 17.14 2.27
CA HIS A 97 8.92 18.59 2.10
C HIS A 97 7.72 19.34 2.69
N LEU A 98 6.53 18.74 2.61
CA LEU A 98 5.29 19.25 3.18
C LEU A 98 4.57 18.13 3.91
N GLY A 99 4.36 18.31 5.21
CA GLY A 99 3.62 17.40 6.07
C GLY A 99 2.34 18.06 6.58
N THR A 100 1.19 17.41 6.38
CA THR A 100 -0.09 17.87 6.94
C THR A 100 -0.76 16.74 7.70
N PHE A 101 -1.30 17.06 8.87
CA PHE A 101 -2.07 16.11 9.66
C PHE A 101 -3.44 15.91 9.01
N CYS A 102 -3.76 14.67 8.64
CA CYS A 102 -5.13 14.33 8.31
C CYS A 102 -5.97 14.43 9.59
N CYS A 103 -6.96 15.32 9.62
CA CYS A 103 -7.91 15.41 10.72
C CYS A 103 -8.91 14.27 10.58
N GLN A 104 -8.60 13.13 11.19
CA GLN A 104 -9.50 12.00 11.23
C GLN A 104 -10.55 12.29 12.31
N LEU A 105 -11.76 12.71 11.89
CA LEU A 105 -12.91 12.65 12.79
C LEU A 105 -13.02 11.21 13.30
N CYS A 106 -12.90 11.05 14.62
CA CYS A 106 -13.35 9.84 15.33
C CYS A 106 -14.82 9.55 15.05
#